data_AF-A0AAD6XEY9-F1
#
_entry.id   AF-A0AAD6XEY9-F1
#
_cell.length_a   1.000
_cell.length_b   1.000
_cell.length_c   1.000
_cell.angle_alpha   90.00
_cell.angle_beta   90.00
_cell.angle_gamma   90.00
#
_symmetry.space_group_name_H-M   'P 1'
#
loop_
_entity.id
_entity.type
_entity.pdbx_description
1 polymer ?
#
loop_
_entity_poly.entity_id
_entity_poly.type
_entity_poly.pdbx_seq_one_letter_code
_entity_poly.pdbx_strand_id
1 'polypeptide(L)'
;MSSRPRRAATLGVKYNEDASGSSYPDGKPDTPFEKMIQLLNQQSFPSARLARIDDLVVYAMFATKARPTSYRALKPDTISGATMTADQGGLFNGCIKMHVDPLNPSFATCQEAAKEVMAKLPELFGEKLCYKVLVHMILRYKLMYSPESNVGIEKIVFGDDKITGGLRARTAIRAGAYLLHACGSLSSNLHKPGHATIEATTQQLGPTGSRLILGPLRFVNHDCNPNSQLYPIPNSNAFTIITLRQIEAGESITVKYTEGGYWGECLCGSCKGYSTLVLPRRENKQVPNPNKKQRRGGKRKTVSVNGVHVRIANDRGKLNIAPEHVPPSYVHIPPEPRRRKKPAVPAPPTSPPPGTPPPISVQVEKVE
;
A
#
# COMPACT_ATOMS: atom_id res chain seq x y z
N MET A 1 1.34 -49.66 18.41
CA MET A 1 2.22 -48.79 17.58
C MET A 1 1.70 -47.38 17.66
N SER A 2 2.29 -46.54 18.51
CA SER A 2 1.91 -45.13 18.72
C SER A 2 2.84 -44.25 17.91
N SER A 3 2.34 -43.68 16.81
CA SER A 3 3.07 -42.72 15.99
C SER A 3 3.04 -41.34 16.66
N ARG A 4 4.14 -40.98 17.32
CA ARG A 4 4.33 -39.62 17.81
C ARG A 4 4.39 -38.64 16.62
N PRO A 5 3.70 -37.48 16.69
CA PRO A 5 3.82 -36.46 15.66
C PRO A 5 5.26 -35.91 15.65
N ARG A 6 5.89 -35.92 14.48
CA ARG A 6 7.21 -35.31 14.25
C ARG A 6 7.08 -33.81 14.48
N ARG A 7 7.73 -33.27 15.53
CA ARG A 7 7.96 -31.83 15.67
C ARG A 7 8.65 -31.34 14.40
N ALA A 8 8.05 -30.36 13.73
CA ALA A 8 8.68 -29.66 12.61
C ALA A 8 9.97 -29.02 13.14
N ALA A 9 11.11 -29.50 12.66
CA ALA A 9 12.39 -28.87 12.94
C ALA A 9 12.35 -27.46 12.34
N THR A 10 12.47 -26.44 13.19
CA THR A 10 12.72 -25.06 12.78
C THR A 10 14.06 -25.06 12.06
N LEU A 11 14.03 -25.09 10.72
CA LEU A 11 15.21 -24.92 9.89
C LEU A 11 15.79 -23.53 10.20
N GLY A 12 16.88 -23.51 10.97
CA GLY A 12 17.65 -22.30 11.22
C GLY A 12 18.30 -21.85 9.92
N VAL A 13 17.60 -21.01 9.16
CA VAL A 13 18.15 -20.33 7.99
C VAL A 13 19.24 -19.40 8.49
N LYS A 14 20.50 -19.70 8.16
CA LYS A 14 21.63 -18.80 8.43
C LYS A 14 21.52 -17.60 7.50
N TYR A 15 21.35 -16.42 8.06
CA TYR A 15 21.30 -15.15 7.34
C TYR A 15 22.70 -14.80 6.83
N ASN A 16 22.80 -14.42 5.56
CA ASN A 16 24.07 -13.98 4.97
C ASN A 16 24.29 -12.51 5.35
N GLU A 17 25.27 -12.24 6.22
CA GLU A 17 25.55 -10.92 6.81
C GLU A 17 26.26 -9.93 5.85
N ASP A 18 26.62 -10.37 4.63
CA ASP A 18 27.53 -9.63 3.73
C ASP A 18 26.90 -8.51 2.87
N ALA A 19 25.73 -7.96 3.24
CA ALA A 19 25.17 -6.78 2.59
C ALA A 19 25.33 -5.56 3.52
N SER A 20 26.46 -4.86 3.41
CA SER A 20 26.82 -3.76 4.31
C SER A 20 25.90 -2.53 4.17
N GLY A 21 24.75 -2.54 4.86
CA GLY A 21 23.82 -1.39 5.01
C GLY A 21 22.37 -1.81 5.29
N SER A 22 21.64 -1.04 6.11
CA SER A 22 20.29 -1.40 6.61
C SER A 22 19.27 -1.85 5.55
N SER A 23 18.46 -2.85 5.91
CA SER A 23 17.19 -3.27 5.27
C SER A 23 16.20 -3.76 6.36
N TYR A 24 16.00 -2.86 7.32
CA TYR A 24 15.52 -2.95 8.70
C TYR A 24 14.61 -4.10 9.16
N PRO A 25 15.11 -5.12 9.88
CA PRO A 25 15.09 -5.20 11.36
C PRO A 25 16.42 -5.69 11.98
N ASP A 26 16.63 -5.36 13.27
CA ASP A 26 17.85 -5.47 14.10
C ASP A 26 18.97 -4.45 13.83
N GLY A 27 18.95 -3.76 12.68
CA GLY A 27 19.78 -2.58 12.38
C GLY A 27 19.19 -1.25 12.85
N LYS A 28 19.82 -0.12 12.50
CA LYS A 28 19.26 1.25 12.59
C LYS A 28 18.70 1.64 11.22
N PRO A 29 17.56 2.36 11.08
CA PRO A 29 17.06 2.65 9.75
C PRO A 29 17.92 3.75 9.14
N ASP A 30 18.47 3.48 7.97
CA ASP A 30 19.50 4.33 7.37
C ASP A 30 18.91 5.18 6.25
N THR A 31 18.02 4.60 5.45
CA THR A 31 17.38 5.27 4.32
C THR A 31 16.18 6.13 4.76
N PRO A 32 15.80 7.16 3.99
CA PRO A 32 14.57 7.92 4.23
C PRO A 32 13.32 7.03 4.27
N PHE A 33 13.27 6.03 3.39
CA PHE A 33 12.20 5.03 3.35
C PHE A 33 12.11 4.23 4.66
N GLU A 34 13.21 3.66 5.14
CA GLU A 34 13.22 2.89 6.38
C GLU A 34 12.86 3.74 7.60
N LYS A 35 13.33 4.99 7.65
CA LYS A 35 12.96 5.92 8.73
C LYS A 35 11.46 6.19 8.73
N MET A 36 10.85 6.33 7.56
CA MET A 36 9.40 6.48 7.43
C MET A 36 8.65 5.20 7.83
N ILE A 37 9.13 4.02 7.43
CA ILE A 37 8.57 2.74 7.88
C ILE A 37 8.70 2.59 9.40
N GLN A 38 9.83 2.96 10.00
CA GLN A 38 10.03 2.94 11.44
C GLN A 38 9.00 3.84 12.13
N LEU A 39 8.82 5.09 11.66
CA LEU A 39 7.82 6.01 12.22
C LEU A 39 6.40 5.44 12.14
N LEU A 40 6.03 4.79 11.04
CA LEU A 40 4.74 4.12 10.91
C LEU A 40 4.64 2.92 11.87
N ASN A 41 5.71 2.13 12.02
CA ASN A 41 5.75 0.97 12.90
C ASN A 41 5.72 1.36 14.39
N GLN A 42 6.02 2.60 14.76
CA GLN A 42 5.83 3.09 16.13
C GLN A 42 4.36 3.41 16.47
N GLN A 43 3.48 3.52 15.48
CA GLN A 43 2.08 3.88 15.69
C GLN A 43 1.19 2.64 15.84
N SER A 44 0.22 2.69 16.74
CA SER A 44 -0.88 1.73 16.84
C SER A 44 -2.20 2.44 17.08
N PHE A 45 -3.30 1.76 16.75
CA PHE A 45 -4.65 2.33 16.85
C PHE A 45 -5.64 1.28 17.33
N PRO A 46 -6.78 1.67 17.95
CA PRO A 46 -7.79 0.71 18.38
C PRO A 46 -8.28 -0.16 17.21
N SER A 47 -8.47 -1.46 17.46
CA SER A 47 -8.78 -2.46 16.42
C SER A 47 -9.99 -2.09 15.57
N ALA A 48 -11.06 -1.57 16.19
CA ALA A 48 -12.27 -1.16 15.48
C ALA A 48 -12.01 -0.02 14.47
N ARG A 49 -11.18 0.97 14.85
CA ARG A 49 -10.84 2.11 13.99
C ARG A 49 -9.88 1.69 12.88
N LEU A 50 -8.90 0.86 13.24
CA LEU A 50 -7.94 0.30 12.29
C LEU A 50 -8.64 -0.49 11.18
N ALA A 51 -9.53 -1.43 11.57
CA ALA A 51 -10.31 -2.24 10.64
C ALA A 51 -11.16 -1.41 9.69
N ARG A 52 -11.92 -0.45 10.23
CA ARG A 52 -12.80 0.41 9.43
C ARG A 52 -12.03 1.21 8.39
N ILE A 53 -10.93 1.84 8.79
CA ILE A 53 -10.17 2.71 7.90
C ILE A 53 -9.39 1.90 6.87
N ASP A 54 -8.82 0.76 7.26
CA ASP A 54 -8.16 -0.15 6.33
C ASP A 54 -9.12 -0.65 5.25
N ASP A 55 -10.33 -1.09 5.62
CA ASP A 55 -11.37 -1.50 4.66
C ASP A 55 -11.74 -0.37 3.67
N LEU A 56 -11.91 0.87 4.14
CA LEU A 56 -12.22 2.02 3.28
C LEU A 56 -11.08 2.34 2.30
N VAL A 57 -9.83 2.38 2.78
CA VAL A 57 -8.66 2.65 1.94
C VAL A 57 -8.50 1.57 0.88
N VAL A 58 -8.58 0.31 1.30
CA VAL A 58 -8.51 -0.84 0.41
C VAL A 58 -9.62 -0.79 -0.64
N TYR A 59 -10.88 -0.56 -0.24
CA TYR A 59 -11.97 -0.43 -1.19
C TYR A 59 -11.69 0.70 -2.20
N ALA A 60 -11.30 1.90 -1.73
CA ALA A 60 -11.00 3.04 -2.59
C ALA A 60 -9.93 2.71 -3.64
N MET A 61 -8.88 2.00 -3.24
CA MET A 61 -7.80 1.59 -4.13
C MET A 61 -8.28 0.69 -5.27
N PHE A 62 -9.27 -0.17 -5.01
CA PHE A 62 -9.85 -1.07 -6.00
C PHE A 62 -11.12 -0.53 -6.68
N ALA A 63 -11.65 0.62 -6.24
CA ALA A 63 -12.90 1.20 -6.73
C ALA A 63 -12.82 1.85 -8.13
N THR A 64 -11.64 1.98 -8.74
CA THR A 64 -11.55 2.66 -10.05
C THR A 64 -12.19 1.85 -11.17
N LYS A 65 -13.25 2.45 -11.72
CA LYS A 65 -14.21 1.92 -12.70
C LYS A 65 -13.63 1.54 -14.07
N ALA A 66 -14.43 0.73 -14.79
CA ALA A 66 -14.36 0.36 -16.22
C ALA A 66 -13.57 -0.90 -16.61
N ARG A 67 -13.77 -2.03 -15.91
CA ARG A 67 -13.50 -3.36 -16.51
C ARG A 67 -14.78 -4.21 -16.52
N PRO A 68 -14.96 -5.10 -17.52
CA PRO A 68 -16.21 -5.80 -17.78
C PRO A 68 -16.83 -6.43 -16.53
N THR A 69 -18.12 -6.72 -16.54
CA THR A 69 -18.87 -7.39 -15.46
C THR A 69 -18.24 -8.69 -14.92
N SER A 70 -17.31 -9.32 -15.64
CA SER A 70 -16.46 -10.45 -15.20
C SER A 70 -15.22 -10.06 -14.38
N TYR A 71 -14.88 -8.78 -14.35
CA TYR A 71 -13.83 -8.15 -13.54
C TYR A 71 -14.46 -7.37 -12.40
N ARG A 72 -15.32 -8.03 -11.62
CA ARG A 72 -15.72 -7.50 -10.31
C ARG A 72 -14.44 -7.09 -9.59
N ALA A 73 -14.41 -5.84 -9.14
CA ALA A 73 -13.35 -5.29 -8.32
C ALA A 73 -12.96 -6.33 -7.27
N LEU A 74 -11.66 -6.44 -6.97
CA LEU A 74 -11.24 -7.17 -5.79
C LEU A 74 -12.19 -6.76 -4.66
N LYS A 75 -12.95 -7.71 -4.11
CA LYS A 75 -13.77 -7.50 -2.92
C LYS A 75 -13.01 -8.14 -1.78
N PRO A 76 -11.93 -7.50 -1.31
CA PRO A 76 -11.22 -8.03 -0.15
C PRO A 76 -12.21 -8.13 1.00
N ASP A 77 -12.11 -9.22 1.76
CA ASP A 77 -13.00 -9.50 2.86
C ASP A 77 -13.00 -8.31 3.84
N THR A 78 -14.16 -7.70 4.08
CA THR A 78 -14.29 -6.57 5.02
C THR A 78 -14.17 -7.10 6.43
N ILE A 79 -13.27 -6.52 7.22
CA ILE A 79 -13.03 -6.94 8.60
C ILE A 79 -13.99 -6.23 9.55
N SER A 80 -14.27 -4.96 9.27
CA SER A 80 -15.21 -4.14 10.06
C SER A 80 -16.65 -4.19 9.54
N GLY A 81 -16.85 -4.70 8.32
CA GLY A 81 -18.12 -4.55 7.59
C GLY A 81 -18.38 -3.14 7.05
N ALA A 82 -17.39 -2.23 7.12
CA ALA A 82 -17.51 -0.91 6.52
C ALA A 82 -17.75 -1.03 5.01
N THR A 83 -18.78 -0.35 4.52
CA THR A 83 -19.12 -0.33 3.10
C THR A 83 -19.02 1.09 2.57
N MET A 84 -18.77 1.18 1.26
CA MET A 84 -18.68 2.42 0.52
C MET A 84 -19.30 2.16 -0.86
N THR A 85 -19.98 3.15 -1.42
CA THR A 85 -20.49 3.05 -2.80
C THR A 85 -19.34 3.17 -3.80
N ALA A 86 -19.55 2.74 -5.04
CA ALA A 86 -18.55 2.87 -6.10
C ALA A 86 -18.20 4.35 -6.38
N ASP A 87 -19.16 5.26 -6.23
CA ASP A 87 -18.94 6.70 -6.41
C ASP A 87 -18.10 7.29 -5.28
N GLN A 88 -18.43 6.97 -4.04
CA GLN A 88 -17.62 7.36 -2.87
C GLN A 88 -16.19 6.82 -2.99
N GLY A 89 -16.01 5.55 -3.41
CA GLY A 89 -14.68 4.98 -3.62
C GLY A 89 -13.90 5.65 -4.75
N GLY A 90 -14.58 6.04 -5.83
CA GLY A 90 -14.00 6.84 -6.90
C GLY A 90 -13.54 8.22 -6.42
N LEU A 91 -14.38 8.91 -5.64
CA LEU A 91 -14.07 10.21 -5.02
C LEU A 91 -12.88 10.10 -4.06
N PHE A 92 -12.89 9.11 -3.16
CA PHE A 92 -11.81 8.85 -2.21
C PHE A 92 -10.49 8.68 -2.94
N ASN A 93 -10.42 7.78 -3.92
CA ASN A 93 -9.19 7.54 -4.66
C ASN A 93 -8.78 8.75 -5.52
N GLY A 94 -9.74 9.52 -6.03
CA GLY A 94 -9.49 10.79 -6.70
C GLY A 94 -8.72 11.77 -5.81
N CYS A 95 -9.17 11.94 -4.56
CA CYS A 95 -8.48 12.79 -3.58
C CYS A 95 -7.06 12.31 -3.32
N ILE A 96 -6.87 10.99 -3.13
CA ILE A 96 -5.53 10.44 -2.94
C ILE A 96 -4.63 10.72 -4.15
N LYS A 97 -5.12 10.47 -5.38
CA LYS A 97 -4.33 10.68 -6.60
C LYS A 97 -3.98 12.14 -6.85
N MET A 98 -4.82 13.06 -6.39
CA MET A 98 -4.59 14.49 -6.55
C MET A 98 -3.45 14.99 -5.64
N HIS A 99 -3.33 14.44 -4.43
CA HIS A 99 -2.38 14.94 -3.43
C HIS A 99 -1.13 14.08 -3.28
N VAL A 100 -1.24 12.77 -3.43
CA VAL A 100 -0.14 11.84 -3.13
C VAL A 100 0.56 11.42 -4.42
N ASP A 101 1.77 11.95 -4.61
CA ASP A 101 2.69 11.50 -5.64
C ASP A 101 2.99 9.99 -5.48
N PRO A 102 2.68 9.15 -6.48
CA PRO A 102 3.00 7.72 -6.40
C PRO A 102 4.50 7.42 -6.37
N LEU A 103 5.35 8.34 -6.84
CA LEU A 103 6.81 8.16 -6.83
C LEU A 103 7.41 8.52 -5.47
N ASN A 104 6.81 9.47 -4.76
CA ASN A 104 7.33 9.99 -3.50
C ASN A 104 6.21 10.29 -2.48
N PRO A 105 5.53 9.26 -1.96
CA PRO A 105 4.50 9.47 -0.94
C PRO A 105 5.13 9.94 0.37
N SER A 106 4.50 10.92 1.02
CA SER A 106 4.97 11.49 2.28
C SER A 106 3.82 11.68 3.27
N PHE A 107 4.15 11.91 4.55
CA PHE A 107 3.14 12.28 5.55
C PHE A 107 2.37 13.54 5.15
N ALA A 108 3.05 14.58 4.68
CA ALA A 108 2.41 15.85 4.31
C ALA A 108 1.39 15.65 3.18
N THR A 109 1.75 14.94 2.11
CA THR A 109 0.83 14.70 1.00
C THR A 109 -0.33 13.79 1.41
N CYS A 110 -0.09 12.80 2.27
CA CYS A 110 -1.14 11.94 2.82
C CYS A 110 -2.07 12.71 3.79
N GLN A 111 -1.54 13.70 4.52
CA GLN A 111 -2.31 14.58 5.39
C GLN A 111 -3.30 15.45 4.61
N GLU A 112 -2.87 16.03 3.49
CA GLU A 112 -3.75 16.80 2.60
C GLU A 112 -4.80 15.89 1.93
N ALA A 113 -4.40 14.72 1.45
CA ALA A 113 -5.34 13.72 0.93
C ALA A 113 -6.40 13.34 1.97
N ALA A 114 -5.99 13.04 3.20
CA ALA A 114 -6.90 12.67 4.28
C ALA A 114 -7.87 13.80 4.65
N LYS A 115 -7.40 15.06 4.70
CA LYS A 115 -8.26 16.23 4.94
C LYS A 115 -9.34 16.33 3.87
N GLU A 116 -8.96 16.23 2.59
CA GLU A 116 -9.91 16.35 1.50
C GLU A 116 -10.90 15.18 1.46
N VAL A 117 -10.43 13.95 1.66
CA VAL A 117 -11.29 12.77 1.75
C VAL A 117 -12.33 12.95 2.86
N MET A 118 -11.90 13.36 4.05
CA MET A 118 -12.82 13.58 5.19
C MET A 118 -13.77 14.76 4.96
N ALA A 119 -13.36 15.80 4.22
CA ALA A 119 -14.22 16.93 3.88
C ALA A 119 -15.29 16.55 2.84
N LYS A 120 -14.95 15.69 1.87
CA LYS A 120 -15.86 15.26 0.80
C LYS A 120 -16.75 14.08 1.20
N LEU A 121 -16.33 13.26 2.15
CA LEU A 121 -17.01 12.04 2.57
C LEU A 121 -17.16 11.96 4.11
N PRO A 122 -17.69 12.99 4.79
CA PRO A 122 -17.72 13.06 6.25
C PRO A 122 -18.50 11.90 6.91
N GLU A 123 -19.52 11.37 6.24
CA GLU A 123 -20.35 10.25 6.69
C GLU A 123 -19.55 8.95 6.89
N LEU A 124 -18.42 8.79 6.20
CA LEU A 124 -17.59 7.59 6.30
C LEU A 124 -16.72 7.57 7.56
N PHE A 125 -16.43 8.72 8.17
CA PHE A 125 -15.39 8.83 9.20
C PHE A 125 -15.91 9.08 10.61
N GLY A 126 -17.12 9.59 10.80
CA GLY A 126 -17.69 9.83 12.14
C GLY A 126 -16.80 10.74 13.00
N GLU A 127 -15.97 10.17 13.88
CA GLU A 127 -15.13 10.87 14.87
C GLU A 127 -13.78 11.40 14.34
N LYS A 128 -13.24 12.45 14.99
CA LYS A 128 -11.92 13.06 14.69
C LYS A 128 -10.72 12.10 14.73
N LEU A 129 -10.77 11.01 15.52
CA LEU A 129 -9.62 10.10 15.64
C LEU A 129 -9.34 9.30 14.35
N CYS A 130 -10.27 9.28 13.40
CA CYS A 130 -10.09 8.61 12.11
C CYS A 130 -9.01 9.26 11.24
N TYR A 131 -8.68 10.54 11.47
CA TYR A 131 -7.70 11.27 10.67
C TYR A 131 -6.31 10.64 10.71
N LYS A 132 -5.77 10.35 11.91
CA LYS A 132 -4.42 9.79 12.06
C LYS A 132 -4.32 8.39 11.45
N VAL A 133 -5.35 7.56 11.68
CA VAL A 133 -5.44 6.21 11.11
C VAL A 133 -5.50 6.28 9.58
N LEU A 134 -6.25 7.23 9.04
CA LEU A 134 -6.41 7.43 7.60
C LEU A 134 -5.10 7.83 6.93
N VAL A 135 -4.40 8.84 7.48
CA VAL A 135 -3.06 9.24 6.99
C VAL A 135 -2.11 8.06 7.01
N HIS A 136 -2.09 7.33 8.13
CA HIS A 136 -1.23 6.17 8.32
C HIS A 136 -1.49 5.07 7.27
N MET A 137 -2.76 4.72 7.04
CA MET A 137 -3.14 3.67 6.09
C MET A 137 -2.92 4.08 4.64
N ILE A 138 -3.25 5.33 4.26
CA ILE A 138 -2.94 5.84 2.92
C ILE A 138 -1.43 5.73 2.67
N LEU A 139 -0.60 6.17 3.61
CA LEU A 139 0.84 6.16 3.45
C LEU A 139 1.40 4.73 3.31
N ARG A 140 0.99 3.79 4.17
CA ARG A 140 1.42 2.38 4.06
C ARG A 140 1.11 1.77 2.70
N TYR A 141 -0.11 1.94 2.23
CA TYR A 141 -0.49 1.42 0.93
C TYR A 141 0.24 2.11 -0.20
N LYS A 142 0.45 3.43 -0.12
CA LYS A 142 1.19 4.16 -1.16
C LYS A 142 2.66 3.77 -1.24
N LEU A 143 3.29 3.51 -0.10
CA LEU A 143 4.66 2.99 -0.07
C LEU A 143 4.77 1.65 -0.79
N MET A 144 3.82 0.73 -0.57
CA MET A 144 3.78 -0.55 -1.28
C MET A 144 3.63 -0.39 -2.81
N TYR A 145 3.00 0.67 -3.30
CA TYR A 145 2.86 0.96 -4.74
C TYR A 145 3.96 1.86 -5.30
N SER A 146 4.94 2.26 -4.49
CA SER A 146 6.07 3.05 -4.96
C SER A 146 6.88 2.26 -6.02
N PRO A 147 7.59 2.94 -6.94
CA PRO A 147 8.46 2.29 -7.91
C PRO A 147 9.50 1.37 -7.29
N GLU A 148 10.01 1.73 -6.11
CA GLU A 148 11.04 1.02 -5.36
C GLU A 148 10.53 -0.26 -4.66
N SER A 149 9.21 -0.38 -4.50
CA SER A 149 8.61 -1.57 -3.90
C SER A 149 8.81 -2.80 -4.78
N ASN A 150 9.50 -3.79 -4.22
CA ASN A 150 9.65 -5.14 -4.79
C ASN A 150 8.40 -6.02 -4.60
N VAL A 151 7.35 -5.49 -3.96
CA VAL A 151 6.09 -6.20 -3.71
C VAL A 151 4.93 -5.44 -4.33
N GLY A 152 3.90 -6.15 -4.78
CA GLY A 152 2.62 -5.56 -5.16
C GLY A 152 1.46 -6.48 -4.84
N ILE A 153 0.23 -5.96 -4.92
CA ILE A 153 -0.97 -6.78 -4.81
C ILE A 153 -1.30 -7.38 -6.18
N GLU A 154 -1.67 -8.65 -6.16
CA GLU A 154 -2.23 -9.37 -7.29
C GLU A 154 -3.64 -9.88 -7.01
N LYS A 155 -4.34 -10.23 -8.08
CA LYS A 155 -5.63 -10.89 -8.02
C LYS A 155 -5.39 -12.40 -8.01
N ILE A 156 -5.86 -13.06 -6.96
CA ILE A 156 -5.81 -14.52 -6.81
C ILE A 156 -7.22 -15.08 -6.91
N VAL A 157 -7.35 -16.27 -7.50
CA VAL A 157 -8.61 -17.02 -7.53
C VAL A 157 -8.40 -18.31 -6.75
N PHE A 158 -9.26 -18.55 -5.77
CA PHE A 158 -9.29 -19.79 -5.00
C PHE A 158 -10.58 -20.55 -5.32
N GLY A 159 -10.45 -21.84 -5.67
CA GLY A 159 -11.60 -22.74 -5.91
C GLY A 159 -12.58 -22.21 -6.96
N ASP A 160 -13.88 -22.32 -6.64
CA ASP A 160 -15.04 -21.96 -7.48
C ASP A 160 -15.21 -20.42 -7.65
N ASP A 161 -14.22 -19.75 -8.23
CA ASP A 161 -14.24 -18.33 -8.60
C ASP A 161 -14.21 -17.31 -7.44
N LYS A 162 -13.81 -17.69 -6.20
CA LYS A 162 -13.57 -16.67 -5.15
C LYS A 162 -12.31 -15.88 -5.49
N ILE A 163 -12.54 -14.65 -5.96
CA ILE A 163 -11.48 -13.68 -6.25
C ILE A 163 -11.05 -12.99 -4.95
N THR A 164 -9.77 -13.07 -4.63
CA THR A 164 -9.15 -12.42 -3.47
C THR A 164 -7.85 -11.71 -3.88
N GLY A 165 -7.24 -10.98 -2.95
CA GLY A 165 -5.93 -10.36 -3.15
C GLY A 165 -4.80 -11.26 -2.66
N GLY A 166 -3.66 -11.17 -3.31
CA GLY A 166 -2.41 -11.79 -2.86
C GLY A 166 -1.24 -10.81 -2.94
N LEU A 167 -0.16 -11.08 -2.22
CA LEU A 167 1.11 -10.40 -2.47
C LEU A 167 1.89 -11.13 -3.57
N ARG A 168 2.52 -10.36 -4.45
CA ARG A 168 3.36 -10.85 -5.53
C ARG A 168 4.67 -10.08 -5.58
N ALA A 169 5.77 -10.78 -5.84
CA ALA A 169 7.05 -10.16 -6.14
C ALA A 169 6.98 -9.38 -7.47
N ARG A 170 7.43 -8.13 -7.48
CA ARG A 170 7.56 -7.29 -8.69
C ARG A 170 8.93 -7.45 -9.36
N THR A 171 9.93 -7.80 -8.56
CA THR A 171 11.31 -8.09 -8.95
C THR A 171 11.76 -9.35 -8.23
N ALA A 172 12.89 -9.95 -8.62
CA ALA A 172 13.46 -11.03 -7.85
C ALA A 172 13.84 -10.54 -6.44
N ILE A 173 13.59 -11.37 -5.43
CA ILE A 173 13.86 -11.07 -4.03
C ILE A 173 14.78 -12.15 -3.47
N ARG A 174 15.93 -11.73 -2.92
CA ARG A 174 16.89 -12.65 -2.28
C ARG A 174 16.30 -13.34 -1.04
N ALA A 175 16.85 -14.49 -0.67
CA ALA A 175 16.56 -15.13 0.61
C ALA A 175 17.02 -14.23 1.79
N GLY A 176 16.28 -14.27 2.91
CA GLY A 176 16.57 -13.47 4.10
C GLY A 176 16.23 -11.98 3.97
N ALA A 177 15.56 -11.56 2.90
CA ALA A 177 15.16 -10.16 2.72
C ALA A 177 13.90 -9.84 3.51
N TYR A 178 13.87 -8.66 4.14
CA TYR A 178 12.70 -8.13 4.80
C TYR A 178 11.86 -7.26 3.85
N LEU A 179 10.56 -7.50 3.82
CA LEU A 179 9.63 -6.84 2.89
C LEU A 179 8.94 -5.65 3.58
N LEU A 180 9.71 -4.58 3.82
CA LEU A 180 9.23 -3.43 4.58
C LEU A 180 8.05 -2.70 3.93
N HIS A 181 7.96 -2.74 2.60
CA HIS A 181 6.83 -2.24 1.82
C HIS A 181 5.51 -2.97 2.14
N ALA A 182 5.59 -4.20 2.66
CA ALA A 182 4.45 -5.04 3.01
C ALA A 182 4.19 -5.12 4.53
N CYS A 183 4.72 -4.19 5.34
CA CYS A 183 4.52 -4.20 6.80
C CYS A 183 3.03 -4.12 7.19
N GLY A 184 2.66 -4.89 8.20
CA GLY A 184 1.34 -4.86 8.84
C GLY A 184 1.37 -4.11 10.17
N SER A 185 0.32 -3.36 10.48
CA SER A 185 0.16 -2.61 11.74
C SER A 185 -0.68 -3.39 12.73
N LEU A 186 -0.23 -3.44 13.98
CA LEU A 186 -0.98 -4.02 15.08
C LEU A 186 -1.97 -3.02 15.70
N SER A 187 -3.14 -3.52 16.08
CA SER A 187 -4.09 -2.75 16.90
C SER A 187 -3.49 -2.44 18.27
N SER A 188 -3.83 -1.32 18.90
CA SER A 188 -3.31 -0.94 20.23
C SER A 188 -3.89 -1.79 21.37
N ASN A 189 -5.04 -2.41 21.16
CA ASN A 189 -5.75 -3.28 22.10
C ASN A 189 -5.77 -4.74 21.60
N LEU A 190 -6.04 -5.66 22.54
CA LEU A 190 -6.36 -7.05 22.22
C LEU A 190 -7.60 -7.14 21.34
N HIS A 191 -7.62 -8.14 20.47
CA HIS A 191 -8.71 -8.44 19.57
C HIS A 191 -9.09 -9.92 19.70
N LYS A 192 -10.36 -10.25 19.50
CA LYS A 192 -10.79 -11.64 19.50
C LYS A 192 -10.12 -12.38 18.33
N PRO A 193 -9.51 -13.57 18.54
CA PRO A 193 -8.90 -14.34 17.45
C PRO A 193 -9.86 -14.54 16.29
N GLY A 194 -9.37 -14.37 15.07
CA GLY A 194 -10.20 -14.40 13.86
C GLY A 194 -9.42 -14.10 12.59
N HIS A 195 -10.11 -13.51 11.60
CA HIS A 195 -9.46 -13.06 10.38
C HIS A 195 -8.49 -11.91 10.66
N ALA A 196 -7.30 -12.00 10.07
CA ALA A 196 -6.25 -11.00 10.20
C ALA A 196 -5.85 -10.70 11.66
N THR A 197 -5.86 -11.72 12.53
CA THR A 197 -5.28 -11.62 13.88
C THR A 197 -3.95 -12.33 13.97
N ILE A 198 -3.07 -11.82 14.83
CA ILE A 198 -1.78 -12.42 15.12
C ILE A 198 -1.46 -12.30 16.61
N GLU A 199 -0.73 -13.28 17.13
CA GLU A 199 -0.21 -13.23 18.50
C GLU A 199 1.01 -12.31 18.55
N ALA A 200 0.85 -11.14 19.17
CA ALA A 200 1.96 -10.23 19.42
C ALA A 200 2.89 -10.79 20.50
N THR A 201 4.20 -10.62 20.32
CA THR A 201 5.22 -11.12 21.25
C THR A 201 5.63 -10.06 22.28
N THR A 202 6.39 -10.47 23.28
CA THR A 202 6.97 -9.57 24.29
C THR A 202 8.04 -8.62 23.72
N GLN A 203 8.52 -8.87 22.51
CA GLN A 203 9.49 -8.01 21.82
C GLN A 203 8.81 -6.83 21.09
N GLN A 204 7.48 -6.83 20.97
CA GLN A 204 6.71 -5.78 20.32
C GLN A 204 6.10 -4.82 21.34
N LEU A 205 5.79 -3.60 20.91
CA LEU A 205 5.12 -2.60 21.75
C LEU A 205 3.64 -2.95 21.94
N GLY A 206 3.07 -2.54 23.07
CA GLY A 206 1.65 -2.77 23.41
C GLY A 206 1.41 -4.12 24.10
N PRO A 207 0.14 -4.54 24.23
CA PRO A 207 -0.18 -5.79 24.92
C PRO A 207 0.32 -7.01 24.16
N THR A 208 0.77 -8.03 24.89
CA THR A 208 1.04 -9.38 24.38
C THR A 208 -0.29 -10.14 24.20
N GLY A 209 -0.39 -10.95 23.15
CA GLY A 209 -1.58 -11.73 22.82
C GLY A 209 -2.22 -11.34 21.50
N SER A 210 -3.41 -11.90 21.26
CA SER A 210 -4.10 -11.77 19.97
C SER A 210 -4.49 -10.32 19.67
N ARG A 211 -3.96 -9.79 18.55
CA ARG A 211 -4.18 -8.43 18.08
C ARG A 211 -4.52 -8.44 16.60
N LEU A 212 -5.27 -7.44 16.17
CA LEU A 212 -5.62 -7.27 14.77
C LEU A 212 -4.38 -6.75 14.00
N ILE A 213 -4.11 -7.31 12.83
CA ILE A 213 -2.99 -6.92 11.96
C ILE A 213 -3.46 -6.52 10.56
N LEU A 214 -3.23 -5.26 10.18
CA LEU A 214 -3.79 -4.66 8.95
C LEU A 214 -2.76 -3.85 8.15
N GLY A 215 -3.18 -3.27 7.02
CA GLY A 215 -2.30 -2.70 6.01
C GLY A 215 -1.88 -3.72 4.96
N PRO A 216 -0.84 -3.45 4.16
CA PRO A 216 -0.37 -4.32 3.09
C PRO A 216 -0.25 -5.82 3.44
N LEU A 217 0.18 -6.14 4.66
CA LEU A 217 0.38 -7.52 5.11
C LEU A 217 -0.90 -8.37 5.06
N ARG A 218 -2.09 -7.78 5.17
CA ARG A 218 -3.38 -8.51 5.13
C ARG A 218 -3.61 -9.29 3.82
N PHE A 219 -2.83 -8.99 2.78
CA PHE A 219 -2.89 -9.63 1.47
C PHE A 219 -1.90 -10.80 1.32
N VAL A 220 -1.04 -11.07 2.31
CA VAL A 220 -0.20 -12.27 2.25
C VAL A 220 -1.11 -13.48 2.39
N ASN A 221 -0.89 -14.52 1.57
CA ASN A 221 -1.72 -15.72 1.59
C ASN A 221 -0.99 -16.89 2.25
N HIS A 222 -1.79 -17.87 2.67
CA HIS A 222 -1.28 -19.11 3.21
C HIS A 222 -0.70 -20.03 2.13
N ASP A 223 0.46 -20.62 2.39
CA ASP A 223 0.90 -21.86 1.76
C ASP A 223 1.50 -22.85 2.78
N CYS A 224 1.28 -24.15 2.58
CA CYS A 224 1.81 -25.21 3.45
C CYS A 224 3.33 -25.39 3.30
N ASN A 225 3.89 -25.00 2.15
CA ASN A 225 5.31 -24.90 1.85
C ASN A 225 5.64 -23.46 1.40
N PRO A 226 5.60 -22.50 2.34
CA PRO A 226 5.70 -21.08 2.00
C PRO A 226 7.12 -20.69 1.55
N ASN A 227 7.22 -19.61 0.79
CA ASN A 227 8.51 -19.01 0.44
C ASN A 227 8.97 -17.92 1.42
N SER A 228 8.13 -17.57 2.39
CA SER A 228 8.37 -16.52 3.37
C SER A 228 7.78 -16.88 4.75
N GLN A 229 8.13 -16.09 5.77
CA GLN A 229 7.52 -16.16 7.10
C GLN A 229 7.21 -14.77 7.64
N LEU A 230 6.29 -14.68 8.60
CA LEU A 230 6.03 -13.44 9.34
C LEU A 230 7.15 -13.19 10.35
N TYR A 231 7.57 -11.93 10.46
CA TYR A 231 8.62 -11.51 11.36
C TYR A 231 8.11 -10.37 12.27
N PRO A 232 8.06 -10.56 13.61
CA PRO A 232 7.71 -9.50 14.54
C PRO A 232 8.85 -8.49 14.60
N ILE A 233 8.60 -7.23 14.24
CA ILE A 233 9.66 -6.21 14.29
C ILE A 233 9.84 -5.77 15.76
N PRO A 234 11.02 -5.96 16.38
CA PRO A 234 11.25 -5.59 17.77
C PRO A 234 11.02 -4.11 18.03
N ASN A 235 10.58 -3.78 19.24
CA ASN A 235 10.29 -2.42 19.70
C ASN A 235 9.37 -1.64 18.75
N SER A 236 8.37 -2.33 18.20
CA SER A 236 7.40 -1.73 17.28
C SER A 236 5.99 -2.33 17.43
N ASN A 237 5.00 -1.69 16.82
CA ASN A 237 3.63 -2.16 16.66
C ASN A 237 3.41 -2.79 15.27
N ALA A 238 4.38 -3.52 14.72
CA ALA A 238 4.29 -4.04 13.36
C ALA A 238 4.91 -5.43 13.17
N PHE A 239 4.41 -6.13 12.15
CA PHE A 239 5.11 -7.28 11.55
C PHE A 239 5.54 -6.92 10.13
N THR A 240 6.60 -7.59 9.67
CA THR A 240 6.96 -7.66 8.26
C THR A 240 7.01 -9.12 7.80
N ILE A 241 7.41 -9.33 6.55
CA ILE A 241 7.68 -10.63 5.97
C ILE A 241 9.19 -10.75 5.79
N ILE A 242 9.75 -11.90 6.13
CA ILE A 242 11.12 -12.26 5.76
C ILE A 242 11.09 -13.46 4.81
N THR A 243 11.85 -13.37 3.71
CA THR A 243 11.91 -14.43 2.70
C THR A 243 12.75 -15.60 3.19
N LEU A 244 12.29 -16.84 2.97
CA LEU A 244 12.98 -18.07 3.36
C LEU A 244 13.90 -18.60 2.26
N ARG A 245 13.58 -18.25 1.01
CA ARG A 245 14.35 -18.58 -0.19
C ARG A 245 14.30 -17.41 -1.16
N GLN A 246 15.03 -17.54 -2.27
CA GLN A 246 14.86 -16.64 -3.40
C GLN A 246 13.42 -16.74 -3.94
N ILE A 247 12.82 -15.59 -4.24
CA ILE A 247 11.49 -15.45 -4.82
C ILE A 247 11.65 -14.79 -6.18
N GLU A 248 11.12 -15.42 -7.23
CA GLU A 248 11.25 -14.91 -8.58
C GLU A 248 10.27 -13.77 -8.86
N ALA A 249 10.61 -12.89 -9.81
CA ALA A 249 9.71 -11.84 -10.23
C ALA A 249 8.40 -12.45 -10.78
N GLY A 250 7.26 -11.99 -10.25
CA GLY A 250 5.95 -12.51 -10.60
C GLY A 250 5.45 -13.67 -9.71
N GLU A 251 6.29 -14.21 -8.83
CA GLU A 251 5.90 -15.26 -7.89
C GLU A 251 5.04 -14.70 -6.74
N SER A 252 4.02 -15.44 -6.32
CA SER A 252 3.21 -15.11 -5.15
C SER A 252 4.03 -15.23 -3.86
N ILE A 253 3.92 -14.26 -2.98
CA ILE A 253 4.57 -14.27 -1.66
C ILE A 253 3.59 -14.90 -0.67
N THR A 254 4.01 -16.00 -0.05
CA THR A 254 3.17 -16.81 0.84
C THR A 254 3.84 -17.06 2.17
N VAL A 255 3.03 -17.26 3.21
CA VAL A 255 3.48 -17.59 4.57
C VAL A 255 2.71 -18.79 5.10
N LYS A 256 3.24 -19.44 6.13
CA LYS A 256 2.47 -20.46 6.86
C LYS A 256 1.65 -19.76 7.95
N TYR A 257 0.33 -19.88 7.90
CA TYR A 257 -0.53 -19.41 9.00
C TYR A 257 -0.34 -20.33 10.20
N THR A 258 -0.60 -19.80 11.39
CA THR A 258 -0.62 -20.61 12.62
C THR A 258 -1.66 -21.73 12.51
N GLU A 259 -1.46 -22.79 13.28
CA GLU A 259 -2.44 -23.87 13.38
C GLU A 259 -3.80 -23.31 13.82
N GLY A 260 -4.86 -23.61 13.06
CA GLY A 260 -6.19 -23.01 13.25
C GLY A 260 -6.38 -21.61 12.64
N GLY A 261 -5.34 -20.98 12.09
CA GLY A 261 -5.43 -19.70 11.39
C GLY A 261 -6.01 -19.79 9.98
N TYR A 262 -6.15 -21.01 9.45
CA TYR A 262 -6.86 -21.29 8.20
C TYR A 262 -8.22 -21.91 8.52
N TRP A 263 -9.29 -21.20 8.17
CA TRP A 263 -10.67 -21.64 8.39
C TRP A 263 -11.12 -22.52 7.23
N GLY A 264 -11.03 -23.85 7.37
CA GLY A 264 -11.54 -24.84 6.40
C GLY A 264 -10.45 -25.66 5.69
N GLU A 265 -10.77 -26.17 4.49
CA GLU A 265 -9.85 -26.97 3.68
C GLU A 265 -8.79 -26.09 2.99
N CYS A 266 -7.51 -26.43 3.15
CA CYS A 266 -6.42 -25.66 2.58
C CYS A 266 -6.46 -25.63 1.05
N LEU A 267 -6.58 -24.44 0.46
CA LEU A 267 -6.62 -24.21 -0.99
C LEU A 267 -5.28 -23.70 -1.54
N CYS A 268 -4.18 -23.86 -0.79
CA CYS A 268 -2.86 -23.39 -1.24
C CYS A 268 -2.30 -24.23 -2.39
N GLY A 269 -1.31 -23.67 -3.09
CA GLY A 269 -0.68 -24.33 -4.25
C GLY A 269 -0.06 -25.66 -3.86
N SER A 270 0.60 -25.73 -2.70
CA SER A 270 1.22 -26.97 -2.21
C SER A 270 0.22 -28.09 -1.90
N CYS A 271 -0.97 -27.76 -1.39
CA CYS A 271 -1.99 -28.78 -1.11
C CYS A 271 -2.76 -29.21 -2.36
N LYS A 272 -2.93 -28.31 -3.32
CA LYS A 272 -3.67 -28.58 -4.56
C LYS A 272 -2.80 -29.03 -5.73
N GLY A 273 -1.48 -29.02 -5.58
CA GLY A 273 -0.53 -29.44 -6.61
C GLY A 273 -0.32 -28.42 -7.75
N TYR A 274 -0.71 -27.16 -7.55
CA TYR A 274 -0.48 -26.10 -8.53
C TYR A 274 0.82 -25.36 -8.18
N SER A 275 1.79 -25.32 -9.11
CA SER A 275 3.13 -24.78 -8.85
C SER A 275 3.20 -23.26 -8.77
N THR A 276 2.09 -22.54 -9.00
CA THR A 276 1.97 -21.09 -8.78
C THR A 276 0.52 -20.71 -9.05
N LEU A 277 -0.10 -19.89 -8.21
CA LEU A 277 -1.45 -19.31 -8.46
C LEU A 277 -1.41 -18.22 -9.53
N VAL A 278 -0.50 -18.33 -10.50
CA VAL A 278 -0.47 -17.47 -11.67
C VAL A 278 -1.64 -17.91 -12.52
N LEU A 279 -2.74 -17.14 -12.49
CA LEU A 279 -3.78 -17.25 -13.49
C LEU A 279 -3.09 -17.33 -14.85
N PRO A 280 -3.37 -18.36 -15.69
CA PRO A 280 -2.78 -18.44 -17.00
C PRO A 280 -3.02 -17.09 -17.67
N ARG A 281 -1.93 -16.36 -17.97
CA ARG A 281 -2.00 -15.07 -18.64
C ARG A 281 -2.76 -15.37 -19.92
N ARG A 282 -4.05 -15.03 -19.98
CA ARG A 282 -4.88 -15.29 -21.16
C ARG A 282 -4.08 -14.71 -22.31
N GLU A 283 -3.53 -15.59 -23.14
CA GLU A 283 -2.96 -15.17 -24.41
C GLU A 283 -4.06 -14.32 -25.03
N ASN A 284 -3.70 -13.11 -25.45
CA ASN A 284 -4.60 -12.24 -26.20
C ASN A 284 -4.81 -12.91 -27.57
N LYS A 285 -5.51 -14.06 -27.60
CA LYS A 285 -6.16 -14.57 -28.79
C LYS A 285 -7.19 -13.50 -29.09
N GLN A 286 -6.82 -12.56 -29.95
CA GLN A 286 -7.75 -11.68 -30.63
C GLN A 286 -8.72 -12.60 -31.36
N VAL A 287 -9.76 -13.07 -30.68
CA VAL A 287 -10.90 -13.67 -31.36
C VAL A 287 -11.49 -12.50 -32.15
N PRO A 288 -11.43 -12.52 -33.49
CA PRO A 288 -11.98 -11.46 -34.30
C PRO A 288 -13.46 -11.39 -33.91
N ASN A 289 -13.87 -10.30 -33.28
CA ASN A 289 -15.27 -10.12 -32.91
C ASN A 289 -16.06 -10.03 -34.23
N PRO A 290 -16.88 -11.04 -34.60
CA PRO A 290 -17.60 -11.04 -35.88
C PRO A 290 -18.63 -9.91 -35.96
N ASN A 291 -19.00 -9.32 -34.82
CA ASN A 291 -19.92 -8.19 -34.71
C ASN A 291 -19.22 -6.83 -34.58
N LYS A 292 -17.88 -6.79 -34.61
CA LYS A 292 -17.19 -5.52 -34.80
C LYS A 292 -17.37 -5.16 -36.27
N LYS A 293 -18.54 -4.58 -36.61
CA LYS A 293 -18.75 -3.87 -37.87
C LYS A 293 -17.51 -3.03 -38.07
N GLN A 294 -16.68 -3.43 -39.05
CA GLN A 294 -15.63 -2.59 -39.57
C GLN A 294 -16.32 -1.25 -39.76
N ARG A 295 -15.94 -0.23 -38.99
CA ARG A 295 -16.26 1.14 -39.37
C ARG A 295 -15.53 1.28 -40.69
N ARG A 296 -16.22 0.96 -41.79
CA ARG A 296 -15.76 1.21 -43.14
C ARG A 296 -15.32 2.66 -43.07
N GLY A 297 -14.01 2.88 -43.20
CA GLY A 297 -13.45 4.22 -43.24
C GLY A 297 -14.34 5.02 -44.16
N GLY A 298 -14.92 6.10 -43.65
CA GLY A 298 -15.71 7.00 -44.47
C GLY A 298 -14.85 7.32 -45.69
N LYS A 299 -15.33 6.93 -46.88
CA LYS A 299 -14.70 7.26 -48.15
C LYS A 299 -14.48 8.77 -48.14
N ARG A 300 -13.23 9.21 -47.93
CA ARG A 300 -12.84 10.60 -48.11
C ARG A 300 -13.01 10.90 -49.60
N LYS A 301 -14.02 11.71 -49.95
CA LYS A 301 -14.15 12.25 -51.30
C LYS A 301 -13.05 13.28 -51.49
N THR A 302 -12.05 12.96 -52.30
CA THR A 302 -11.17 13.97 -52.90
C THR A 302 -11.91 14.54 -54.09
N VAL A 303 -12.20 15.84 -54.08
CA VAL A 303 -12.75 16.54 -55.26
C VAL A 303 -11.60 17.31 -55.89
N SER A 304 -11.41 17.12 -57.20
CA SER A 304 -10.47 17.92 -57.99
C SER A 304 -11.22 19.13 -58.51
N VAL A 305 -10.73 20.33 -58.19
CA VAL A 305 -11.18 21.58 -58.81
C VAL A 305 -9.93 22.24 -59.39
N ASN A 306 -9.93 22.46 -60.71
CA ASN A 306 -8.83 23.08 -61.46
C ASN A 306 -7.45 22.43 -61.26
N GLY A 307 -7.39 21.08 -61.21
CA GLY A 307 -6.12 20.34 -61.19
C GLY A 307 -5.38 20.32 -59.84
N VAL A 308 -5.95 20.90 -58.79
CA VAL A 308 -5.37 20.86 -57.44
C VAL A 308 -6.22 19.96 -56.53
N HIS A 309 -5.59 18.96 -55.93
CA HIS A 309 -6.25 18.04 -54.99
C HIS A 309 -6.39 18.66 -53.60
N VAL A 310 -7.59 19.16 -53.27
CA VAL A 310 -7.86 19.73 -51.94
C VAL A 310 -8.51 18.69 -51.03
N ARG A 311 -8.00 18.57 -49.80
CA ARG A 311 -8.54 17.70 -48.75
C ARG A 311 -9.60 18.48 -47.97
N ILE A 312 -10.87 18.09 -48.07
CA ILE A 312 -11.95 18.68 -47.26
C ILE A 312 -12.13 17.83 -46.01
N ALA A 313 -11.85 18.41 -44.83
CA ALA A 313 -12.22 17.82 -43.56
C ALA A 313 -13.70 18.10 -43.29
N ASN A 314 -14.49 17.08 -42.96
CA ASN A 314 -15.86 17.25 -42.48
C ASN A 314 -15.80 17.75 -41.03
N ASP A 315 -15.74 19.07 -40.85
CA ASP A 315 -15.97 19.72 -39.56
C ASP A 315 -17.44 20.08 -39.43
N ARG A 316 -18.16 19.32 -38.59
CA ARG A 316 -19.38 19.83 -37.98
C ARG A 316 -18.96 20.67 -36.78
N GLY A 317 -18.91 21.98 -37.02
CA GLY A 317 -19.12 23.01 -36.01
C GLY A 317 -17.98 23.28 -35.03
N LYS A 318 -17.16 24.27 -35.35
CA LYS A 318 -16.99 25.52 -34.56
C LYS A 318 -15.96 26.39 -35.28
N LEU A 319 -16.41 27.55 -35.74
CA LEU A 319 -15.56 28.63 -36.24
C LEU A 319 -14.63 29.08 -35.10
N ASN A 320 -13.33 28.93 -35.29
CA ASN A 320 -12.31 29.70 -34.59
C ASN A 320 -11.35 30.23 -35.65
N ILE A 321 -11.42 31.56 -35.87
CA ILE A 321 -10.45 32.30 -36.67
C ILE A 321 -9.17 32.37 -35.85
N ALA A 322 -8.06 31.83 -36.37
CA ALA A 322 -6.73 32.03 -35.82
C ALA A 322 -6.02 33.13 -36.65
N PRO A 323 -5.32 34.10 -36.03
CA PRO A 323 -4.54 35.08 -36.76
C PRO A 323 -3.14 34.55 -37.12
N GLU A 324 -2.58 35.16 -38.16
CA GLU A 324 -1.27 34.90 -38.77
C GLU A 324 -0.11 34.91 -37.76
N HIS A 325 0.84 34.01 -38.01
CA HIS A 325 2.16 33.99 -37.39
C HIS A 325 2.99 35.21 -37.82
N VAL A 326 3.29 36.09 -36.88
CA VAL A 326 4.39 37.05 -36.96
C VAL A 326 5.63 36.42 -36.27
N PRO A 327 6.83 36.49 -36.86
CA PRO A 327 8.04 35.94 -36.24
C PRO A 327 8.46 36.74 -34.99
N PRO A 328 9.06 36.11 -33.97
CA PRO A 328 9.41 36.80 -32.75
C PRO A 328 10.65 37.69 -32.95
N SER A 329 10.45 39.00 -32.76
CA SER A 329 11.52 39.96 -32.53
C SER A 329 12.08 39.77 -31.11
N TYR A 330 13.41 39.66 -31.02
CA TYR A 330 14.14 39.65 -29.75
C TYR A 330 13.97 41.00 -29.04
N VAL A 331 13.25 41.00 -27.91
CA VAL A 331 13.23 42.14 -26.98
C VAL A 331 14.23 41.85 -25.86
N HIS A 332 15.29 42.64 -25.82
CA HIS A 332 16.28 42.66 -24.75
C HIS A 332 15.61 43.21 -23.48
N ILE A 333 15.40 42.36 -22.47
CA ILE A 333 14.93 42.78 -21.14
C ILE A 333 16.17 43.13 -20.30
N PRO A 334 16.29 44.36 -19.77
CA PRO A 334 17.37 44.69 -18.84
C PRO A 334 17.16 44.01 -17.48
N PRO A 335 18.23 43.59 -16.78
CA PRO A 335 18.12 42.89 -15.52
C PRO A 335 17.54 43.79 -14.41
N GLU A 336 16.61 43.24 -13.63
CA GLU A 336 16.04 43.90 -12.46
C GLU A 336 17.11 44.22 -11.39
N PRO A 337 16.92 45.33 -10.63
CA PRO A 337 17.85 45.73 -9.59
C PRO A 337 17.83 44.75 -8.41
N ARG A 338 19.01 44.24 -8.05
CA ARG A 338 19.24 43.38 -6.87
C ARG A 338 18.71 44.04 -5.60
N ARG A 339 17.63 43.48 -5.03
CA ARG A 339 17.16 43.80 -3.67
C ARG A 339 18.27 43.51 -2.66
N ARG A 340 18.76 44.57 -1.99
CA ARG A 340 19.65 44.49 -0.83
C ARG A 340 18.96 43.69 0.29
N LYS A 341 19.61 42.61 0.75
CA LYS A 341 19.21 41.87 1.95
C LYS A 341 19.33 42.79 3.17
N LYS A 342 18.25 42.96 3.92
CA LYS A 342 18.27 43.60 5.24
C LYS A 342 19.08 42.72 6.22
N PRO A 343 19.87 43.31 7.14
CA PRO A 343 20.58 42.56 8.16
C PRO A 343 19.59 41.90 9.14
N ALA A 344 19.93 40.70 9.60
CA ALA A 344 19.14 39.92 10.54
C ALA A 344 19.13 40.59 11.92
N VAL A 345 17.95 40.66 12.53
CA VAL A 345 17.76 41.08 13.93
C VAL A 345 18.20 39.93 14.84
N PRO A 346 18.98 40.18 15.92
CA PRO A 346 19.38 39.13 16.84
C PRO A 346 18.19 38.60 17.64
N ALA A 347 18.17 37.29 17.85
CA ALA A 347 17.14 36.61 18.63
C ALA A 347 17.23 36.99 20.13
N PRO A 348 16.09 37.10 20.84
CA PRO A 348 16.09 37.35 22.28
C PRO A 348 16.63 36.14 23.06
N PRO A 349 17.23 36.36 24.24
CA PRO A 349 17.80 35.30 25.06
C PRO A 349 16.71 34.36 25.58
N THR A 350 16.96 33.07 25.42
CA THR A 350 16.14 31.98 25.96
C THR A 350 16.26 31.92 27.48
N SER A 351 15.12 31.79 28.15
CA SER A 351 15.00 31.59 29.60
C SER A 351 15.67 30.29 30.07
N PRO A 352 16.17 30.24 31.32
CA PRO A 352 16.79 29.05 31.89
C PRO A 352 15.77 27.92 32.13
N PRO A 353 16.20 26.65 32.06
CA PRO A 353 15.34 25.50 32.27
C PRO A 353 14.85 25.41 33.73
N PRO A 354 13.64 24.86 33.96
CA PRO A 354 13.10 24.66 35.30
C PRO A 354 13.93 23.63 36.07
N GLY A 355 14.22 23.94 37.33
CA GLY A 355 15.02 23.13 38.24
C GLY A 355 14.42 21.74 38.51
N THR A 356 15.31 20.78 38.72
CA THR A 356 15.04 19.40 39.07
C THR A 356 14.27 19.30 40.39
N PRO A 357 13.17 18.52 40.47
CA PRO A 357 12.50 18.28 41.74
C PRO A 357 13.36 17.42 42.68
N PRO A 358 13.26 17.61 44.00
CA PRO A 358 14.02 16.85 44.98
C PRO A 358 13.59 15.36 45.03
N PRO A 359 14.48 14.46 45.48
CA PRO A 359 14.19 13.03 45.53
C PRO A 359 13.12 12.72 46.59
N ILE A 360 12.16 11.89 46.18
CA ILE A 360 11.12 11.33 47.04
C ILE A 360 11.75 10.23 47.89
N SER A 361 11.83 10.45 49.20
CA SER A 361 12.20 9.45 50.19
C SER A 361 11.05 8.47 50.42
N VAL A 362 11.24 7.22 50.00
CA VAL A 362 10.33 6.10 50.25
C VAL A 362 10.68 5.49 51.61
N GLN A 363 9.77 5.57 52.58
CA GLN A 363 9.85 4.81 53.82
C GLN A 363 9.33 3.39 53.58
N VAL A 364 10.13 2.40 53.95
CA VAL A 364 9.78 0.98 53.93
C VAL A 364 9.26 0.62 55.32
N GLU A 365 7.95 0.38 55.44
CA GLU A 365 7.37 -0.25 56.63
C GLU A 365 7.76 -1.73 56.68
N LYS A 366 8.37 -2.14 57.80
CA LYS A 366 8.56 -3.53 58.17
C LYS A 366 7.22 -4.10 58.64
N VAL A 367 6.81 -5.20 58.02
CA VAL A 367 5.75 -6.07 58.52
C VAL A 367 6.42 -7.13 59.40
N GLU A 368 6.03 -7.17 60.67
CA GLU A 368 6.25 -8.32 61.58
C GLU A 368 5.14 -9.36 61.42
#